data_AF-A0A535IRM0-F1
#
_entry.id   AF-A0A535IRM0-F1
#
_cell.length_a   1.000
_cell.length_b   1.000
_cell.length_c   1.000
_cell.angle_alpha   90.00
_cell.angle_beta   90.00
_cell.angle_gamma   90.00
#
_symmetry.space_group_name_H-M   'P 1'
#
loop_
_entity.id
_entity.type
_entity.pdbx_description
1 polymer ?
#
loop_
_entity_poly.entity_id
_entity_poly.type
_entity_poly.pdbx_seq_one_letter_code
_entity_poly.pdbx_strand_id
1 'polypeptide(L)'
;MSTLTLQEQLLDAAELLQQAKQIVALTGAGISTESGIPDFRSPGSIWQLQPPVSYRDFINKPEARQQYWHTRRHLSPRVKEARPSLHYLRCTLLHY
;
A
#
# COMPACT_ATOMS: atom_id res chain seq x y z
N MET A 1 -13.04 0.01 28.14
CA MET A 1 -12.03 0.94 27.58
C MET A 1 -12.76 1.84 26.59
N SER A 2 -12.91 3.13 26.88
CA SER A 2 -13.51 4.09 25.95
C SER A 2 -12.56 4.30 24.77
N THR A 3 -13.04 4.04 23.56
CA THR A 3 -12.31 4.36 22.33
C THR A 3 -12.21 5.88 22.18
N LEU A 4 -10.99 6.39 22.01
CA LEU A 4 -10.74 7.79 21.64
C LEU A 4 -11.49 8.12 20.34
N THR A 5 -12.01 9.34 20.27
CA THR A 5 -12.54 9.94 19.05
C THR A 5 -11.43 10.09 18.01
N LEU A 6 -11.80 10.20 16.73
CA LEU A 6 -10.84 10.43 15.66
C LEU A 6 -9.99 11.69 15.91
N GLN A 7 -10.61 12.75 16.44
CA GLN A 7 -9.92 14.00 16.72
C GLN A 7 -8.85 13.83 17.81
N GLU A 8 -9.15 13.07 18.87
CA GLU A 8 -8.19 12.77 19.92
C GLU A 8 -7.03 11.91 19.39
N GLN A 9 -7.32 10.92 18.54
CA GLN A 9 -6.27 10.09 17.90
C GLN A 9 -5.33 10.92 17.01
N LEU A 10 -5.86 11.90 16.29
CA LEU A 10 -5.05 12.79 15.44
C LEU A 10 -4.14 13.70 16.27
N LEU A 11 -4.65 14.22 17.39
CA LEU A 11 -3.86 15.04 18.30
C LEU A 11 -2.73 14.24 18.96
N ASP A 12 -3.05 13.03 19.43
CA ASP A 12 -2.06 12.10 20.01
C ASP A 12 -0.96 11.74 18.99
N ALA A 13 -1.35 11.38 17.76
CA ALA A 13 -0.38 11.10 16.70
C ALA A 13 0.51 12.33 16.37
N ALA A 14 -0.07 13.53 16.34
CA ALA A 14 0.68 14.75 16.07
C ALA A 14 1.67 15.10 17.20
N GLU A 15 1.31 14.83 18.45
CA GLU A 15 2.19 15.00 19.60
C GLU A 15 3.36 14.01 19.57
N LEU A 16 3.07 12.73 19.30
CA LEU A 16 4.10 11.69 19.16
C LEU A 16 5.09 12.02 18.03
N LEU A 17 4.60 12.54 16.91
CA LEU A 17 5.46 12.97 15.80
C LEU A 17 6.33 14.18 16.17
N GLN A 18 5.81 15.16 16.92
CA GLN A 18 6.57 16.33 17.35
C GLN A 18 7.68 16.00 18.36
N GLN A 19 7.44 15.03 19.22
CA GLN A 19 8.42 14.61 20.25
C GLN A 19 9.48 13.64 19.70
N ALA A 20 9.22 13.00 18.56
CA ALA A 20 10.12 12.04 17.96
C ALA A 20 11.40 12.70 17.44
N LYS A 21 12.56 12.21 17.88
CA LYS A 21 13.87 12.65 17.35
C LYS A 21 14.24 11.97 16.03
N GLN A 22 13.65 10.81 15.77
CA GLN A 22 13.88 10.01 14.57
C GLN A 22 12.57 9.29 14.22
N ILE A 23 12.12 9.45 12.98
CA ILE A 23 10.85 8.89 12.50
C ILE A 23 11.14 7.85 11.41
N VAL A 24 10.54 6.67 11.55
CA VAL A 24 10.56 5.63 10.52
C VAL A 24 9.12 5.36 10.09
N ALA A 25 8.83 5.58 8.80
CA ALA A 25 7.52 5.29 8.23
C ALA A 25 7.51 3.88 7.61
N LEU A 26 6.73 2.97 8.19
CA LEU A 26 6.44 1.67 7.56
C LEU A 26 5.18 1.79 6.70
N THR A 27 5.34 1.68 5.38
CA THR A 27 4.22 1.86 4.44
C THR A 27 3.85 0.54 3.75
N GLY A 28 2.56 0.32 3.53
CA GLY A 28 2.05 -0.76 2.69
C GLY A 28 1.42 -0.23 1.39
N ALA A 29 0.83 -1.13 0.59
CA ALA A 29 0.15 -0.78 -0.66
C ALA A 29 -0.96 0.28 -0.49
N GLY A 30 -1.55 0.38 0.71
CA GLY A 30 -2.59 1.36 1.05
C GLY A 30 -2.20 2.80 0.75
N ILE A 31 -0.91 3.19 0.91
CA ILE A 31 -0.46 4.56 0.66
C ILE A 31 -0.55 4.97 -0.82
N SER A 32 -0.60 3.98 -1.73
CA SER A 32 -0.63 4.19 -3.18
C SER A 32 -2.04 4.12 -3.77
N THR A 33 -3.06 3.85 -2.94
CA THR A 33 -4.46 3.76 -3.39
C THR A 33 -4.96 5.07 -3.97
N GLU A 34 -4.66 6.19 -3.32
CA GLU A 34 -4.94 7.54 -3.81
C GLU A 34 -4.14 7.92 -5.06
N SER A 35 -3.06 7.19 -5.36
CA SER A 35 -2.28 7.34 -6.60
C SER A 35 -2.85 6.51 -7.76
N GLY A 36 -4.01 5.87 -7.56
CA GLY A 36 -4.67 5.03 -8.57
C GLY A 36 -4.16 3.58 -8.62
N ILE A 37 -3.25 3.20 -7.73
CA ILE A 37 -2.73 1.82 -7.64
C ILE A 37 -3.58 1.06 -6.61
N PRO A 38 -4.37 0.05 -7.02
CA PRO A 38 -5.20 -0.70 -6.08
C PRO A 38 -4.33 -1.44 -5.07
N ASP A 39 -4.78 -1.50 -3.82
CA ASP A 39 -4.16 -2.38 -2.84
C ASP A 39 -4.53 -3.85 -3.08
N PHE A 40 -4.10 -4.69 -2.15
CA PHE A 40 -4.26 -6.13 -2.24
C PHE A 40 -5.46 -6.68 -1.47
N ARG A 41 -6.06 -5.95 -0.53
CA ARG A 41 -6.97 -6.53 0.48
C ARG A 41 -8.28 -5.79 0.70
N SER A 42 -8.40 -4.56 0.20
CA SER A 42 -9.64 -3.78 0.28
C SER A 42 -10.76 -4.44 -0.53
N PRO A 43 -12.03 -4.12 -0.24
CA PRO A 43 -13.15 -4.57 -1.08
C PRO A 43 -12.93 -4.21 -2.56
N GLY A 44 -13.06 -5.19 -3.46
CA GLY A 44 -12.80 -5.03 -4.89
C GLY A 44 -11.32 -5.03 -5.30
N SER A 45 -10.41 -5.30 -4.35
CA SER A 45 -8.96 -5.38 -4.62
C SER A 45 -8.58 -6.58 -5.48
N ILE A 46 -7.35 -6.53 -6.00
CA ILE A 46 -6.87 -7.53 -6.95
C ILE A 46 -6.83 -8.94 -6.37
N TRP A 47 -6.68 -9.16 -5.06
CA TRP A 47 -6.66 -10.52 -4.51
C TRP A 47 -8.04 -11.12 -4.30
N GLN A 48 -9.10 -10.30 -4.27
CA GLN A 48 -10.47 -10.83 -4.33
C GLN A 48 -10.77 -11.37 -5.73
N LEU A 49 -10.22 -10.72 -6.77
CA LEU A 49 -10.44 -11.12 -8.17
C LEU A 49 -9.44 -12.19 -8.65
N GLN A 50 -8.18 -12.08 -8.22
CA GLN A 50 -7.06 -12.91 -8.64
C GLN A 50 -6.11 -13.14 -7.44
N PRO A 51 -6.28 -14.26 -6.72
CA PRO A 51 -5.43 -14.57 -5.57
C PRO A 51 -3.95 -14.68 -6.00
N PRO A 52 -3.02 -14.34 -5.11
CA PRO A 52 -1.61 -14.34 -5.43
C PRO A 52 -1.11 -15.75 -5.77
N VAL A 53 -0.31 -15.86 -6.82
CA VAL A 53 0.40 -17.09 -7.15
C VAL A 53 1.50 -17.32 -6.12
N SER A 54 1.50 -18.48 -5.46
CA SER A 54 2.54 -18.83 -4.49
C SER A 54 3.89 -19.02 -5.20
N TYR A 55 5.00 -18.73 -4.49
CA TYR A 55 6.34 -18.96 -5.05
C TYR A 55 6.54 -20.41 -5.50
N ARG A 56 6.05 -21.37 -4.70
CA ARG A 56 6.13 -22.80 -5.03
C ARG A 56 5.36 -23.13 -6.30
N ASP A 57 4.17 -22.57 -6.49
CA ASP A 57 3.41 -22.80 -7.73
C ASP A 57 4.07 -22.14 -8.93
N PHE A 58 4.61 -20.94 -8.76
CA PHE A 58 5.30 -20.21 -9.83
C PHE A 58 6.47 -21.01 -10.43
N ILE A 59 7.30 -21.63 -9.59
CA ILE A 59 8.45 -22.42 -10.06
C ILE A 59 8.03 -23.77 -10.66
N ASN A 60 6.98 -24.41 -10.13
CA ASN A 60 6.63 -25.79 -10.48
C ASN A 60 5.56 -25.91 -11.57
N LYS A 61 4.74 -24.87 -11.81
CA LYS A 61 3.58 -24.93 -12.71
C LYS A 61 3.67 -23.88 -13.81
N PRO A 62 3.74 -24.28 -15.09
CA PRO A 62 3.70 -23.33 -16.22
C PRO A 62 2.47 -22.43 -16.22
N GLU A 63 1.30 -22.96 -15.85
CA GLU A 63 0.03 -22.24 -15.81
C GLU A 63 0.05 -21.14 -14.75
N ALA A 64 0.71 -21.40 -13.61
CA ALA A 64 0.89 -20.42 -12.55
C ALA A 64 1.76 -19.22 -13.01
N ARG A 65 2.75 -19.45 -13.88
CA ARG A 65 3.53 -18.37 -14.50
C ARG A 65 2.68 -17.57 -15.49
N GLN A 66 1.86 -18.23 -16.30
CA GLN A 66 0.95 -17.54 -17.21
C GLN A 66 -0.04 -16.64 -16.46
N GLN A 67 -0.66 -17.16 -15.38
CA GLN A 67 -1.54 -16.39 -14.51
C GLN A 67 -0.81 -15.19 -13.89
N TYR A 68 0.39 -15.40 -13.33
CA TYR A 68 1.20 -14.31 -12.77
C TYR A 68 1.46 -13.19 -13.77
N TRP A 69 1.89 -13.53 -14.99
CA TRP A 69 2.17 -12.54 -16.03
C TRP A 69 0.92 -11.86 -16.57
N HIS A 70 -0.20 -12.57 -16.61
CA HIS A 70 -1.49 -11.99 -16.98
C HIS A 70 -1.91 -10.91 -15.95
N THR A 71 -1.87 -11.21 -14.65
CA THR A 71 -2.15 -10.23 -13.58
C THR A 71 -1.22 -9.01 -13.66
N ARG A 72 0.09 -9.25 -13.85
CA ARG A 72 1.11 -8.18 -13.99
C ARG A 72 0.83 -7.24 -15.17
N ARG A 73 0.38 -7.79 -16.30
CA ARG A 73 0.07 -7.00 -17.51
C ARG A 73 -1.04 -5.99 -17.27
N HIS A 74 -2.07 -6.36 -16.51
CA HIS A 74 -3.19 -5.46 -16.17
C HIS A 74 -2.81 -4.36 -15.17
N LEU A 75 -1.85 -4.63 -14.28
CA LEU A 75 -1.35 -3.65 -13.31
C LEU A 75 -0.32 -2.68 -13.90
N SER A 76 0.44 -3.10 -14.92
CA SER A 76 1.58 -2.33 -15.43
C SER A 76 1.24 -0.90 -15.89
N PRO A 77 0.13 -0.61 -16.60
CA PRO A 77 -0.19 0.76 -17.02
C PRO A 77 -0.46 1.67 -15.83
N ARG A 78 -1.26 1.21 -14.86
CA ARG A 78 -1.61 1.97 -13.65
C ARG A 78 -0.38 2.38 -12.84
N VAL A 79 0.58 1.46 -12.71
CA VAL A 79 1.83 1.75 -12.00
C VAL A 79 2.70 2.75 -12.77
N LYS A 80 2.73 2.68 -14.11
CA LYS A 80 3.53 3.60 -14.95
C LYS A 80 2.98 5.02 -14.95
N GLU A 81 1.65 5.16 -14.86
CA GLU A 81 0.97 6.46 -14.90
C GLU A 81 0.81 7.09 -13.51
N ALA A 82 0.94 6.30 -12.45
CA ALA A 82 0.81 6.78 -11.08
C ALA A 82 1.84 7.86 -10.75
N ARG A 83 1.36 8.92 -10.11
CA ARG A 83 2.19 9.98 -9.54
C ARG A 83 2.13 9.90 -8.02
N PRO A 84 3.18 10.31 -7.29
CA PRO A 84 3.15 10.35 -5.83
C PRO A 84 1.93 11.12 -5.31
N SER A 85 1.16 10.49 -4.40
CA SER A 85 0.11 11.18 -3.65
C SER A 85 0.71 12.20 -2.67
N LEU A 86 -0.11 13.13 -2.19
CA LEU A 86 0.30 14.08 -1.15
C LEU A 86 0.81 13.39 0.11
N HIS A 87 0.24 12.23 0.47
CA HIS A 87 0.69 11.40 1.58
C HIS A 87 2.13 10.90 1.38
N TYR A 88 2.47 10.46 0.17
CA TYR A 88 3.84 10.04 -0.16
C TYR A 88 4.83 11.20 -0.02
N LEU A 89 4.48 12.38 -0.54
CA LEU A 89 5.33 13.58 -0.44
C LEU A 89 5.55 14.00 1.01
N ARG A 90 4.52 13.92 1.86
CA ARG A 90 4.66 14.26 3.30
C ARG A 90 5.64 13.34 4.02
N CYS A 91 5.63 12.04 3.74
CA CYS A 91 6.63 11.11 4.31
C CYS A 91 8.07 11.47 3.93
N THR A 92 8.29 12.00 2.71
CA THR A 92 9.63 12.45 2.29
C THR A 92 10.10 13.72 3.01
N LEU A 93 9.16 14.56 3.46
CA LEU A 93 9.46 15.82 4.14
C LEU A 93 9.72 15.64 5.65
N LEU A 94 9.41 14.48 6.24
CA LEU A 94 9.70 14.16 7.64
C LEU A 94 11.20 13.91 7.94
N HIS A 95 12.08 14.18 6.98
CA HIS A 95 13.54 14.00 7.09
C HIS A 95 14.29 15.25 7.56
N TYR A 96 13.60 16.28 8.08
CA TYR A 96 14.21 17.52 8.59
C TYR A 96 13.92 17.73 10.08
#